data_AF-A0A4Z1EGH8-F1
#
_entry.id   AF-A0A4Z1EGH8-F1
#
_cell.length_a   1.000
_cell.length_b   1.000
_cell.length_c   1.000
_cell.angle_alpha   90.00
_cell.angle_beta   90.00
_cell.angle_gamma   90.00
#
_symmetry.space_group_name_H-M   'P 1'
#
loop_
_entity.id
_entity.type
_entity.pdbx_description
1 polymer ?
#
loop_
_entity_poly.entity_id
_entity_poly.type
_entity_poly.pdbx_seq_one_letter_code
_entity_poly.pdbx_strand_id
1 'polypeptide(L)'
;MHLIYMNATRVLVWLGEDDKSVDLYAAAEIISHFRMRKRELQRKAKSIAEHEPLADFQKWVNCDWHTGPEYVSGWKAVQNILARPYFTRSWITQETVLSSNRKSLVGHHDVTDILDLVSVIHMFPQIENRIPAQYLNEPDVIPRIYELSSAMQT
;
A
#
# COMPACT_ATOMS: atom_id res chain seq x y z
N MET A 1 -0.06 -18.11 17.85
CA MET A 1 -0.68 -17.23 16.82
C MET A 1 -0.28 -17.65 15.42
N HIS A 2 1.01 -17.78 15.09
CA HIS A 2 1.48 -18.19 13.75
C HIS A 2 0.77 -19.42 13.13
N LEU A 3 0.50 -20.47 13.92
CA LEU A 3 -0.21 -21.67 13.46
C LEU A 3 -1.67 -21.42 13.03
N ILE A 4 -2.35 -20.42 13.58
CA ILE A 4 -3.74 -20.11 13.22
C ILE A 4 -3.77 -19.47 11.83
N TYR A 5 -2.84 -18.56 11.54
CA TYR A 5 -2.73 -17.88 10.25
C TYR A 5 -2.13 -18.76 9.16
N MET A 6 -1.17 -19.63 9.52
CA MET A 6 -0.57 -20.59 8.58
C MET A 6 -1.57 -21.66 8.10
N ASN A 7 -2.53 -22.04 8.94
CA ASN A 7 -3.58 -22.99 8.59
C ASN A 7 -4.88 -22.32 8.11
N ALA A 8 -5.00 -21.00 8.26
CA ALA A 8 -6.14 -20.27 7.72
C ALA A 8 -6.06 -20.26 6.19
N THR A 9 -7.13 -20.71 5.54
CA THR A 9 -7.23 -20.66 4.08
C THR A 9 -7.36 -19.23 3.57
N ARG A 10 -7.89 -18.32 4.40
CA ARG A 10 -8.01 -16.89 4.11
C ARG A 10 -8.14 -16.07 5.40
N VAL A 11 -7.58 -14.87 5.41
CA VAL A 11 -7.76 -13.87 6.46
C VAL A 11 -8.61 -12.73 5.92
N LEU A 12 -9.66 -12.37 6.65
CA LEU A 12 -10.49 -11.20 6.37
C LEU A 12 -10.16 -10.10 7.38
N VAL A 13 -9.78 -8.95 6.86
CA VAL A 13 -9.44 -7.77 7.65
C VAL A 13 -10.54 -6.74 7.46
N TRP A 14 -11.37 -6.54 8.48
CA TRP A 14 -12.39 -5.51 8.49
C TRP A 14 -11.84 -4.26 9.19
N LEU A 15 -11.62 -3.18 8.43
CA LEU A 15 -11.04 -1.94 8.93
C LEU A 15 -12.10 -0.99 9.53
N GLY A 16 -13.38 -1.38 9.51
CA GLY A 16 -14.49 -0.59 10.04
C GLY A 16 -15.47 -0.18 8.94
N GLU A 17 -16.46 0.62 9.31
CA GLU A 17 -17.48 1.13 8.40
C GLU A 17 -16.92 2.08 7.33
N ASP A 18 -17.71 2.27 6.29
CA ASP A 18 -17.50 3.32 5.29
C ASP A 18 -17.67 4.71 5.94
N ASP A 19 -16.72 5.59 5.66
CA ASP A 19 -16.79 7.00 6.03
C ASP A 19 -17.29 7.79 4.82
N LYS A 20 -18.59 8.11 4.86
CA LYS A 20 -19.28 8.83 3.78
C LYS A 20 -18.71 10.22 3.48
N SER A 21 -17.79 10.74 4.29
CA SER A 21 -17.10 12.01 4.07
C SER A 21 -15.85 11.91 3.17
N VAL A 22 -15.48 10.69 2.78
CA VAL A 22 -14.32 10.41 1.91
C VAL A 22 -14.70 9.53 0.72
N ASP A 23 -13.93 9.64 -0.36
CA ASP A 23 -14.18 8.91 -1.60
C ASP A 23 -13.39 7.59 -1.64
N LEU A 24 -13.99 6.53 -1.10
CA LEU A 24 -13.36 5.20 -1.06
C LEU A 24 -13.23 4.55 -2.45
N TYR A 25 -14.03 4.96 -3.44
CA TYR A 25 -13.87 4.49 -4.82
C TYR A 25 -12.58 5.07 -5.42
N ALA A 26 -12.36 6.38 -5.29
CA ALA A 26 -11.13 7.02 -5.74
C ALA A 26 -9.88 6.46 -5.02
N ALA A 27 -9.98 6.13 -3.72
CA ALA A 27 -8.90 5.42 -3.03
C ALA A 27 -8.62 4.04 -3.63
N ALA A 28 -9.65 3.25 -3.94
CA ALA A 28 -9.49 1.93 -4.55
C ALA A 28 -8.80 2.02 -5.92
N GLU A 29 -9.09 3.05 -6.72
CA GLU A 29 -8.40 3.31 -7.99
C GLU A 29 -6.90 3.58 -7.80
N ILE A 30 -6.53 4.45 -6.86
CA ILE A 30 -5.12 4.73 -6.53
C ILE A 30 -4.44 3.45 -6.04
N ILE A 31 -5.04 2.72 -5.10
CA ILE A 31 -4.48 1.48 -4.54
C ILE A 31 -4.25 0.44 -5.64
N SER A 32 -5.23 0.24 -6.52
CA SER A 32 -5.13 -0.69 -7.65
C SER A 32 -4.03 -0.29 -8.63
N HIS A 33 -3.89 1.01 -8.90
CA HIS A 33 -2.83 1.55 -9.75
C HIS A 33 -1.44 1.24 -9.19
N PHE A 34 -1.20 1.52 -7.91
CA PHE A 34 0.06 1.21 -7.24
C PHE A 34 0.37 -0.29 -7.26
N ARG A 35 -0.64 -1.14 -7.02
CA ARG A 35 -0.50 -2.60 -7.15
C ARG A 35 -0.07 -3.02 -8.55
N MET A 36 -0.71 -2.46 -9.58
CA MET A 36 -0.40 -2.75 -10.98
C MET A 36 1.04 -2.39 -11.29
N ARG A 37 1.48 -1.18 -10.91
CA ARG A 37 2.85 -0.71 -11.11
C ARG A 37 3.88 -1.55 -10.36
N LYS A 38 3.62 -1.92 -9.10
CA LYS A 38 4.50 -2.82 -8.34
C LYS A 38 4.69 -4.17 -9.04
N ARG A 39 3.61 -4.75 -9.60
CA ARG A 39 3.69 -6.00 -10.38
C ARG A 39 4.50 -5.82 -11.66
N GLU A 40 4.33 -4.72 -12.37
CA GLU A 40 5.13 -4.44 -13.56
C GLU A 40 6.62 -4.32 -13.21
N LEU A 41 6.94 -3.62 -12.13
CA LEU A 41 8.30 -3.50 -11.61
C LEU A 41 8.88 -4.88 -11.26
N GLN A 42 8.14 -5.72 -10.55
CA GLN A 42 8.58 -7.07 -10.19
C GLN A 42 8.78 -7.99 -11.41
N ARG A 43 7.90 -7.91 -12.41
CA ARG A 43 8.06 -8.66 -13.67
C ARG A 43 9.32 -8.23 -14.41
N LYS A 44 9.55 -6.91 -14.50
CA LYS A 44 10.74 -6.37 -15.14
C LYS A 44 12.01 -6.69 -14.37
N ALA A 45 12.02 -6.58 -13.04
CA ALA A 45 13.17 -6.95 -12.24
C ALA A 45 13.56 -8.43 -12.45
N LYS A 46 12.56 -9.32 -12.59
CA LYS A 46 12.80 -10.73 -12.96
C LYS A 46 13.35 -10.91 -14.37
N SER A 47 13.02 -10.03 -15.32
CA SER A 47 13.57 -10.08 -16.69
C SER A 47 14.89 -9.32 -16.86
N ILE A 48 15.18 -8.33 -16.00
CA ILE A 48 16.33 -7.41 -16.04
C ILE A 48 17.52 -7.93 -15.24
N ALA A 49 17.39 -9.04 -14.50
CA ALA A 49 18.54 -9.77 -13.95
C ALA A 49 19.62 -10.13 -15.01
N GLU A 50 19.39 -9.81 -16.29
CA GLU A 50 20.31 -9.96 -17.42
C GLU A 50 20.92 -8.65 -17.98
N HIS A 51 20.45 -7.40 -17.72
CA HIS A 51 21.11 -6.14 -18.24
C HIS A 51 20.76 -4.79 -17.52
N GLU A 52 21.49 -3.71 -17.85
CA GLU A 52 21.70 -2.44 -17.11
C GLU A 52 20.48 -1.71 -16.44
N PRO A 53 20.60 -1.28 -15.16
CA PRO A 53 19.48 -0.81 -14.33
C PRO A 53 19.12 0.70 -14.37
N LEU A 54 19.95 1.59 -14.92
CA LEU A 54 19.82 3.04 -14.65
C LEU A 54 18.71 3.74 -15.46
N ALA A 55 18.60 3.44 -16.76
CA ALA A 55 17.62 4.08 -17.65
C ALA A 55 16.16 3.67 -17.34
N ASP A 56 15.97 2.43 -16.90
CA ASP A 56 14.65 1.93 -16.50
C ASP A 56 14.17 2.58 -15.19
N PHE A 57 15.07 2.84 -14.24
CA PHE A 57 14.71 3.50 -12.98
C PHE A 57 14.10 4.89 -13.20
N GLN A 58 14.70 5.69 -14.08
CA GLN A 58 14.26 7.05 -14.36
C GLN A 58 12.89 7.09 -15.05
N LYS A 59 12.60 6.10 -15.89
CA LYS A 59 11.28 5.90 -16.50
C LYS A 59 10.21 5.62 -15.43
N TRP A 60 10.52 4.83 -14.41
CA TRP A 60 9.58 4.52 -13.33
C TRP A 60 9.29 5.71 -12.42
N VAL A 61 10.33 6.46 -12.06
CA VAL A 61 10.16 7.70 -11.29
C VAL A 61 9.27 8.70 -12.03
N ASN A 62 9.33 8.75 -13.36
CA ASN A 62 8.57 9.70 -14.18
C ASN A 62 7.19 9.21 -14.62
N CYS A 63 6.78 8.00 -14.24
CA CYS A 63 5.44 7.51 -14.52
C CYS A 63 4.39 8.31 -13.74
N ASP A 64 3.16 8.33 -14.27
CA ASP A 64 2.01 8.82 -13.52
C ASP A 64 1.72 7.84 -12.38
N TRP A 65 1.82 8.35 -11.15
CA TRP A 65 1.56 7.65 -9.90
C TRP A 65 0.22 8.06 -9.28
N HIS A 66 -0.66 8.70 -10.06
CA HIS A 66 -1.92 9.26 -9.59
C HIS A 66 -1.72 10.26 -8.44
N THR A 67 -0.64 11.05 -8.49
CA THR A 67 -0.32 12.07 -7.47
C THR A 67 -0.78 13.47 -7.87
N GLY A 68 -1.41 13.62 -9.04
CA GLY A 68 -1.93 14.88 -9.55
C GLY A 68 -3.10 15.45 -8.72
N PRO A 69 -3.42 16.74 -8.89
CA PRO A 69 -4.51 17.41 -8.16
C PRO A 69 -5.89 16.77 -8.38
N GLU A 70 -6.10 16.08 -9.50
CA GLU A 70 -7.32 15.34 -9.83
C GLU A 70 -7.56 14.13 -8.91
N TYR A 71 -6.54 13.62 -8.22
CA TYR A 71 -6.62 12.47 -7.31
C TYR A 71 -6.75 12.86 -5.83
N VAL A 72 -6.97 14.14 -5.54
CA VAL A 72 -7.03 14.66 -4.16
C VAL A 72 -8.08 13.95 -3.29
N SER A 73 -9.27 13.66 -3.82
CA SER A 73 -10.31 12.94 -3.07
C SER A 73 -9.86 11.51 -2.70
N GLY A 74 -9.20 10.82 -3.63
CA GLY A 74 -8.65 9.49 -3.42
C GLY A 74 -7.53 9.49 -2.38
N TRP A 75 -6.60 10.46 -2.43
CA TRP A 75 -5.53 10.56 -1.42
C TRP A 75 -6.07 10.91 -0.02
N LYS A 76 -7.10 11.75 0.07
CA LYS A 76 -7.81 12.00 1.34
C LYS A 76 -8.43 10.71 1.89
N ALA A 77 -9.01 9.87 1.03
CA ALA A 77 -9.55 8.58 1.43
C ALA A 77 -8.45 7.56 1.80
N VAL A 78 -7.33 7.50 1.07
CA VAL A 78 -6.15 6.70 1.43
C VAL A 78 -5.62 7.09 2.81
N GLN A 79 -5.52 8.39 3.08
CA GLN A 79 -5.16 8.90 4.40
C GLN A 79 -6.15 8.43 5.47
N ASN A 80 -7.47 8.53 5.22
CA ASN A 80 -8.49 8.04 6.15
C ASN A 80 -8.32 6.55 6.45
N ILE A 81 -8.00 5.73 5.45
CA ILE A 81 -7.74 4.30 5.62
C ILE A 81 -6.51 4.08 6.51
N LEU A 82 -5.39 4.73 6.20
CA LEU A 82 -4.13 4.56 6.93
C LEU A 82 -4.19 5.09 8.37
N ALA A 83 -5.01 6.11 8.63
CA ALA A 83 -5.25 6.65 9.97
C ALA A 83 -6.12 5.74 10.86
N ARG A 84 -6.64 4.62 10.33
CA ARG A 84 -7.49 3.73 11.13
C ARG A 84 -6.68 3.06 12.26
N PRO A 85 -7.26 2.89 13.47
CA PRO A 85 -6.57 2.28 14.63
C PRO A 85 -5.99 0.88 14.39
N TYR A 86 -6.40 0.23 13.31
CA TYR A 86 -5.86 -1.05 12.86
C TYR A 86 -4.35 -0.94 12.59
N PHE A 87 -3.91 0.11 11.89
CA PHE A 87 -2.52 0.29 11.46
C PHE A 87 -1.59 0.80 12.57
N THR A 88 -2.15 1.32 13.66
CA THR A 88 -1.35 1.78 14.82
C THR A 88 -0.92 0.64 15.75
N ARG A 89 -1.44 -0.58 15.55
CA ARG A 89 -1.18 -1.76 16.39
C ARG A 89 -0.20 -2.72 15.71
N SER A 90 1.05 -2.77 16.18
CA SER A 90 2.13 -3.58 15.54
C SER A 90 1.72 -5.04 15.31
N TRP A 91 1.10 -5.67 16.30
CA TRP A 91 0.70 -7.07 16.22
C TRP A 91 -0.36 -7.29 15.12
N ILE A 92 -1.25 -6.33 14.88
CA ILE A 92 -2.25 -6.41 13.81
C ILE A 92 -1.60 -6.30 12.43
N THR A 93 -0.66 -5.35 12.29
CA THR A 93 0.12 -5.18 11.06
C THR A 93 0.91 -6.44 10.75
N GLN A 94 1.54 -7.05 11.76
CA GLN A 94 2.26 -8.32 11.63
C GLN A 94 1.38 -9.45 11.09
N GLU A 95 0.18 -9.64 11.63
CA GLU A 95 -0.73 -10.69 11.16
C GLU A 95 -1.23 -10.44 9.73
N THR A 96 -1.42 -9.18 9.36
CA THR A 96 -1.85 -8.79 8.00
C THR A 96 -0.74 -9.01 6.97
N VAL A 97 0.50 -8.70 7.34
CA VAL A 97 1.69 -8.93 6.51
C VAL A 97 1.94 -10.42 6.30
N LEU A 98 1.86 -11.23 7.37
CA LEU A 98 2.13 -12.67 7.31
C LEU A 98 1.05 -13.47 6.59
N SER A 99 -0.16 -12.95 6.51
CA SER A 99 -1.25 -13.64 5.82
C SER A 99 -1.05 -13.63 4.31
N SER A 100 -0.67 -14.80 3.77
CA SER A 100 -0.48 -15.04 2.34
C SER A 100 -1.77 -14.87 1.51
N ASN A 101 -2.93 -15.15 2.10
CA ASN A 101 -4.24 -14.98 1.46
C ASN A 101 -5.15 -14.08 2.30
N ARG A 102 -4.91 -12.76 2.24
CA ARG A 102 -5.74 -11.77 2.94
C ARG A 102 -6.73 -11.08 2.01
N LYS A 103 -7.82 -10.57 2.58
CA LYS A 103 -8.68 -9.55 1.97
C LYS A 103 -9.02 -8.47 2.99
N SER A 104 -8.72 -7.22 2.66
CA SER A 104 -8.96 -6.07 3.52
C SER A 104 -10.13 -5.24 3.01
N LEU A 105 -11.04 -4.88 3.90
CA LEU A 105 -12.29 -4.19 3.60
C LEU A 105 -12.47 -2.94 4.47
N VAL A 106 -13.01 -1.89 3.86
CA VAL A 106 -13.59 -0.74 4.55
C VAL A 106 -15.05 -0.65 4.11
N GLY A 107 -15.98 -0.92 5.01
CA GLY A 107 -17.37 -1.21 4.63
C GLY A 107 -17.40 -2.31 3.56
N HIS A 108 -17.84 -1.95 2.35
CA HIS A 108 -17.89 -2.86 1.19
C HIS A 108 -16.73 -2.68 0.19
N HIS A 109 -15.82 -1.74 0.44
CA HIS A 109 -14.72 -1.41 -0.47
C HIS A 109 -13.51 -2.31 -0.23
N ASP A 110 -12.97 -2.87 -1.31
CA ASP A 110 -11.76 -3.70 -1.27
C ASP A 110 -10.51 -2.81 -1.29
N VAL A 111 -9.72 -2.89 -0.22
CA VAL A 111 -8.49 -2.11 -0.03
C VAL A 111 -7.29 -3.04 0.26
N THR A 112 -7.38 -4.29 -0.17
CA THR A 112 -6.38 -5.35 0.12
C THR A 112 -4.95 -4.95 -0.24
N ASP A 113 -4.79 -4.20 -1.33
CA ASP A 113 -3.48 -3.84 -1.88
C ASP A 113 -2.92 -2.53 -1.30
N ILE A 114 -3.52 -1.98 -0.22
CA ILE A 114 -3.01 -0.78 0.46
C ILE A 114 -1.55 -0.95 0.92
N LEU A 115 -1.13 -2.18 1.27
CA LEU A 115 0.26 -2.47 1.63
C LEU A 115 1.21 -2.41 0.43
N ASP A 116 0.73 -2.66 -0.79
CA ASP A 116 1.52 -2.49 -2.00
C ASP A 116 1.78 -1.01 -2.27
N LEU A 117 0.78 -0.16 -2.04
CA LEU A 117 0.93 1.30 -2.08
C LEU A 117 1.98 1.77 -1.07
N VAL A 118 1.86 1.35 0.19
CA VAL A 118 2.85 1.69 1.25
C VAL A 118 4.26 1.24 0.85
N SER A 119 4.39 0.02 0.32
CA SER A 119 5.68 -0.52 -0.13
C SER A 119 6.33 0.35 -1.20
N VAL A 120 5.55 0.78 -2.19
CA VAL A 120 6.05 1.57 -3.32
C VAL A 120 6.43 2.98 -2.87
N ILE A 121 5.61 3.64 -2.05
CA ILE A 121 5.94 4.97 -1.53
C ILE A 121 7.29 4.93 -0.81
N HIS A 122 7.50 3.92 0.04
CA HIS A 122 8.75 3.77 0.78
C HIS A 122 9.95 3.43 -0.12
N MET A 123 9.78 2.55 -1.12
CA MET A 123 10.88 2.21 -2.05
C MET A 123 11.26 3.37 -2.98
N PHE A 124 10.34 4.30 -3.24
CA PHE A 124 10.54 5.41 -4.17
C PHE A 124 10.18 6.75 -3.51
N PRO A 125 11.08 7.31 -2.68
CA PRO A 125 10.85 8.59 -2.01
C PRO A 125 10.53 9.75 -2.97
N GLN A 126 10.91 9.64 -4.24
CA GLN A 126 10.56 10.65 -5.25
C GLN A 126 9.04 10.72 -5.51
N ILE A 127 8.30 9.63 -5.28
CA ILE A 127 6.84 9.60 -5.35
C ILE A 127 6.23 10.28 -4.13
N GLU A 128 6.78 9.99 -2.94
CA GLU A 128 6.35 10.61 -1.68
C GLU A 128 6.36 12.13 -1.76
N ASN A 129 7.43 12.71 -2.32
CA ASN A 129 7.57 14.15 -2.53
C ASN A 129 6.52 14.77 -3.47
N ARG A 130 5.78 13.96 -4.23
CA ARG A 130 4.71 14.42 -5.14
C ARG A 130 3.33 14.31 -4.52
N ILE A 131 3.19 13.54 -3.43
CA ILE A 131 1.95 13.45 -2.68
C ILE A 131 1.86 14.69 -1.79
N PRO A 132 0.74 15.42 -1.78
CA PRO A 132 0.61 16.58 -0.90
C PRO A 132 0.83 16.16 0.57
N ALA A 133 1.74 16.84 1.26
CA ALA A 133 2.22 16.45 2.60
C ALA A 133 1.09 16.24 3.62
N GLN A 134 -0.01 16.99 3.49
CA GLN A 134 -1.22 16.87 4.31
C GLN A 134 -1.91 15.50 4.24
N TYR A 135 -1.58 14.65 3.27
CA TYR A 135 -2.10 13.28 3.12
C TYR A 135 -1.15 12.21 3.67
N LEU A 136 0.05 12.59 4.12
CA LEU A 136 1.07 11.70 4.69
C LEU A 136 1.12 11.76 6.24
N ASN A 137 0.06 12.27 6.88
CA ASN A 137 0.08 12.86 8.24
C ASN A 137 0.42 11.98 9.45
N GLU A 138 0.86 10.73 9.30
CA GLU A 138 1.60 10.11 10.39
C GLU A 138 3.00 9.74 9.90
N PRO A 139 4.05 10.49 10.31
CA PRO A 139 5.43 10.23 9.88
C PRO A 139 5.87 8.80 10.22
N ASP A 140 5.18 8.13 11.14
CA ASP A 140 5.53 6.79 11.59
C ASP A 140 4.73 5.66 10.92
N VAL A 141 3.55 5.89 10.33
CA VAL A 141 2.69 4.78 9.87
C VAL A 141 3.26 4.10 8.62
N ILE A 142 3.61 4.86 7.59
CA ILE A 142 4.16 4.32 6.34
C ILE A 142 5.51 3.62 6.60
N PRO A 143 6.50 4.27 7.26
CA PRO A 143 7.77 3.62 7.57
C PRO A 143 7.60 2.38 8.45
N ARG A 144 6.78 2.44 9.51
CA ARG A 144 6.57 1.28 10.41
C ARG A 144 5.91 0.10 9.71
N ILE A 145 4.88 0.34 8.90
CA ILE A 145 4.23 -0.75 8.13
C ILE A 145 5.27 -1.37 7.19
N TYR A 146 6.09 -0.56 6.54
CA TYR A 146 7.14 -1.06 5.64
C TYR A 146 8.20 -1.87 6.38
N GLU A 147 8.76 -1.35 7.47
CA GLU A 147 9.78 -2.03 8.27
C GLU A 147 9.29 -3.38 8.81
N LEU A 148 8.06 -3.41 9.34
CA LEU A 148 7.41 -4.65 9.76
C LEU A 148 7.21 -5.60 8.57
N SER A 149 6.82 -5.07 7.40
CA SER A 149 6.64 -5.88 6.19
C SER A 149 7.96 -6.50 5.71
N SER A 150 9.06 -5.75 5.78
CA SER A 150 10.39 -6.18 5.35
C SER A 150 10.99 -7.20 6.31
N ALA A 151 10.91 -6.95 7.63
CA ALA A 151 11.46 -7.84 8.66
C ALA A 151 10.80 -9.22 8.71
N MET A 152 9.62 -9.36 8.09
CA MET A 152 8.85 -10.61 8.06
C MET A 152 9.03 -11.41 6.76
N GLN A 153 9.77 -10.87 5.79
CA GLN A 153 10.10 -11.53 4.51
C GLN A 153 11.49 -12.19 4.51
N THR A 154 12.32 -11.91 5.51
CA THR A 154 13.62 -12.54 5.79
C THR A 154 13.48 -13.74 6.72
#